data_AF-A0A3N1S599-F1
#
_entry.id   AF-A0A3N1S599-F1
#
_cell.length_a   1.000
_cell.length_b   1.000
_cell.length_c   1.000
_cell.angle_alpha   90.00
_cell.angle_beta   90.00
_cell.angle_gamma   90.00
#
_symmetry.space_group_name_H-M   'P 1'
#
loop_
_entity.id
_entity.type
_entity.pdbx_description
1 polymer ?
#
loop_
_entity_poly.entity_id
_entity_poly.type
_entity_poly.pdbx_seq_one_letter_code
_entity_poly.pdbx_strand_id
1 'polypeptide(L)' 'MLIAHPMILRSLVGRYEKLQLLNSQERTPPTDQELQDVSYTLCVTTGTRTVEDALVAAEQQLASPADAEVASSDVRLTA' A
#
# COMPACT_ATOMS: atom_id res chain seq x y z
N MET A 1 -12.88 -9.81 -6.72
CA MET A 1 -12.24 -8.65 -6.06
C MET A 1 -10.79 -8.65 -6.49
N LEU A 2 -10.28 -7.51 -6.96
CA LEU A 2 -8.92 -7.38 -7.47
C LEU A 2 -8.00 -7.37 -6.24
N ILE A 3 -7.39 -8.52 -5.91
CA ILE A 3 -6.38 -8.57 -4.86
C ILE A 3 -5.19 -7.79 -5.41
N ALA A 4 -4.89 -6.65 -4.78
CA ALA A 4 -3.71 -5.88 -5.11
C ALA A 4 -2.49 -6.76 -4.85
N HIS A 5 -1.57 -6.83 -5.81
CA HIS A 5 -0.33 -7.58 -5.59
C HIS A 5 0.35 -7.04 -4.31
N PRO A 6 0.70 -7.89 -3.32
CA PRO A 6 1.19 -7.44 -2.01
C PRO A 6 2.37 -6.45 -2.07
N MET A 7 3.22 -6.57 -3.09
CA MET A 7 4.33 -5.65 -3.35
C MET A 7 3.86 -4.22 -3.64
N ILE A 8 2.79 -4.06 -4.44
CA ILE A 8 2.21 -2.76 -4.77
C ILE A 8 1.61 -2.13 -3.52
N LEU A 9 0.87 -2.91 -2.75
CA LEU A 9 0.23 -2.45 -1.53
C LEU A 9 1.26 -1.97 -0.49
N ARG A 10 2.35 -2.72 -0.29
CA ARG A 10 3.46 -2.32 0.60
C ARG A 10 4.14 -1.02 0.13
N SER A 11 4.31 -0.85 -1.18
CA SER A 11 4.88 0.37 -1.77
C SER A 11 3.98 1.59 -1.55
N LEU A 12 2.65 1.42 -1.71
CA LEU A 12 1.68 2.49 -1.48
C LEU A 12 1.64 2.93 -0.01
N VAL A 13 1.63 1.99 0.94
CA VAL A 13 1.67 2.30 2.38
C VAL A 13 2.95 3.07 2.72
N GLY A 14 4.12 2.57 2.30
CA GLY A 14 5.39 3.26 2.59
C GLY A 14 5.48 4.66 1.96
N ARG A 15 4.89 4.86 0.78
CA ARG A 15 4.82 6.20 0.15
C ARG A 15 3.90 7.13 0.94
N TYR A 16 2.73 6.63 1.39
CA TYR A 16 1.80 7.39 2.21
C TYR A 16 2.46 7.88 3.50
N GLU A 17 3.11 6.98 4.25
CA GLU A 17 3.79 7.33 5.51
C GLU A 17 4.87 8.39 5.31
N LYS A 18 5.69 8.26 4.25
CA LYS A 18 6.71 9.25 3.91
C LYS A 18 6.09 10.63 3.61
N LEU A 19 5.02 10.66 2.80
CA LEU A 19 4.35 11.91 2.44
C LEU A 19 3.63 12.53 3.63
N GLN A 20 3.06 11.72 4.52
CA GLN A 20 2.42 12.18 5.75
C GLN A 20 3.44 12.84 6.68
N LEU A 21 4.63 12.25 6.82
CA LEU A 21 5.73 12.83 7.58
C LEU A 21 6.24 14.15 6.97
N LEU A 22 6.37 14.22 5.65
CA LEU A 22 6.77 15.44 4.94
C LEU A 22 5.72 16.55 5.09
N ASN A 23 4.44 16.24 4.87
CA ASN A 23 3.35 17.20 5.04
C ASN A 23 3.21 17.71 6.48
N SER A 24 3.52 16.87 7.47
CA SER A 24 3.48 17.27 8.89
C SER A 24 4.60 18.24 9.26
N GLN A 25 5.74 18.18 8.55
CA GLN A 25 6.85 19.12 8.74
C GLN A 25 6.64 20.41 7.96
N GLU A 26 6.22 20.29 6.70
CA GLU A 26 5.98 21.43 5.82
C GLU A 26 4.86 21.08 4.83
N ARG A 27 3.67 21.58 5.11
CA ARG A 27 2.52 21.40 4.22
C ARG A 27 2.67 22.33 3.02
N THR A 28 2.98 21.75 1.87
CA THR A 28 3.02 22.47 0.59
C THR A 28 1.93 21.94 -0.35
N PRO A 29 1.39 22.78 -1.27
CA PRO A 29 0.40 22.33 -2.24
C PRO A 29 0.79 21.07 -3.04
N PRO A 30 2.03 20.91 -3.55
CA PRO A 30 2.39 19.69 -4.27
C PRO A 30 2.45 18.45 -3.36
N THR A 31 2.96 18.57 -2.13
CA THR A 31 3.03 17.42 -1.21
C THR A 31 1.64 17.03 -0.70
N ASP A 32 0.72 17.98 -0.55
CA ASP A 32 -0.67 17.71 -0.16
C ASP A 32 -1.44 17.00 -1.29
N GLN A 33 -1.23 17.44 -2.53
CA GLN A 33 -1.80 16.77 -3.70
C GLN A 33 -1.27 15.32 -3.84
N GLU A 34 0.04 15.12 -3.70
CA GLU A 34 0.63 13.78 -3.78
C GLU A 34 0.12 12.87 -2.64
N LEU A 35 -0.06 13.41 -1.43
CA LEU A 35 -0.64 12.68 -0.31
C LEU A 35 -2.09 12.28 -0.61
N GLN A 36 -2.89 13.17 -1.21
CA GLN A 36 -4.26 12.90 -1.60
C GLN A 36 -4.35 11.82 -2.69
N ASP A 37 -3.47 11.85 -3.69
CA ASP A 37 -3.42 10.88 -4.77
C ASP A 37 -3.09 9.47 -4.25
N VAL A 38 -2.10 9.37 -3.34
CA VAL A 38 -1.74 8.10 -2.70
C VAL A 38 -2.87 7.59 -1.81
N SER A 39 -3.52 8.48 -1.05
CA SER A 39 -4.69 8.14 -0.21
C SER A 39 -5.83 7.59 -1.05
N TYR A 40 -6.16 8.27 -2.16
CA TYR A 40 -7.18 7.80 -3.10
C TYR A 40 -6.85 6.42 -3.68
N THR A 41 -5.59 6.23 -4.09
CA THR A 41 -5.12 4.96 -4.63
C THR A 41 -5.23 3.84 -3.59
N LEU A 42 -4.85 4.09 -2.32
CA LEU A 42 -5.03 3.15 -1.23
C LEU A 42 -6.50 2.76 -1.03
N CYS A 43 -7.41 3.75 -1.00
CA CYS A 43 -8.84 3.49 -0.86
C CYS A 43 -9.38 2.59 -1.97
N VAL A 44 -9.07 2.91 -3.24
CA VAL A 44 -9.50 2.11 -4.40
C VAL A 44 -8.90 0.70 -4.36
N THR A 45 -7.60 0.61 -4.06
CA THR A 45 -6.84 -0.66 -4.05
C THR A 45 -7.33 -1.61 -2.95
N THR A 46 -7.77 -1.06 -1.82
CA THR A 46 -8.26 -1.84 -0.68
C THR A 46 -9.79 -1.97 -0.65
N GLY A 47 -10.50 -1.30 -1.56
CA GLY A 47 -11.96 -1.30 -1.61
C GLY A 47 -12.63 -0.55 -0.44
N THR A 48 -11.95 0.43 0.13
CA THR A 48 -12.39 1.22 1.29
C THR A 48 -12.75 2.65 0.91
N ARG A 49 -13.29 3.43 1.86
CA ARG A 49 -13.76 4.81 1.61
C ARG A 49 -12.88 5.88 2.23
N THR A 50 -12.10 5.54 3.24
CA THR A 50 -11.21 6.46 3.96
C THR A 50 -9.80 5.87 3.99
N VAL A 51 -8.81 6.74 4.17
CA VAL A 51 -7.41 6.30 4.18
C VAL A 51 -7.09 5.51 5.44
N GLU A 52 -7.75 5.81 6.56
CA GLU A 52 -7.63 5.08 7.81
C GLU A 52 -8.13 3.63 7.64
N ASP A 53 -9.31 3.46 7.03
CA ASP A 53 -9.85 2.14 6.70
C ASP A 53 -8.93 1.41 5.71
N ALA A 54 -8.37 2.14 4.74
CA ALA A 54 -7.45 1.58 3.75
C ALA A 54 -6.16 1.05 4.40
N LEU A 55 -5.58 1.77 5.35
CA LEU A 55 -4.38 1.32 6.06
C LEU A 55 -4.65 0.07 6.89
N VAL A 56 -5.76 0.04 7.63
CA VAL A 56 -6.17 -1.14 8.41
C VAL A 56 -6.41 -2.36 7.51
N ALA A 57 -7.07 -2.18 6.37
CA ALA A 57 -7.26 -3.23 5.38
C ALA A 57 -5.92 -3.68 4.77
N ALA A 58 -5.02 -2.75 4.49
CA ALA A 58 -3.71 -3.04 3.93
C ALA A 58 -2.85 -3.86 4.90
N GLU A 59 -2.84 -3.51 6.19
CA GLU A 59 -2.15 -4.27 7.23
C GLU A 59 -2.67 -5.70 7.32
N GLN A 60 -3.99 -5.90 7.31
CA GLN A 60 -4.60 -7.22 7.34
C GLN A 60 -4.24 -8.06 6.11
N GLN A 61 -4.26 -7.45 4.92
CA GLN A 61 -3.88 -8.13 3.67
C GLN A 61 -2.39 -8.50 3.65
N LEU A 62 -1.51 -7.61 4.13
CA LEU A 62 -0.07 -7.85 4.22
C LEU A 62 0.32 -8.83 5.34
N ALA A 63 -0.49 -8.95 6.39
CA ALA A 63 -0.31 -9.91 7.47
C ALA A 63 -0.83 -11.32 7.09
N SER A 64 -1.66 -11.43 6.06
CA SER A 64 -2.15 -12.72 5.59
C SER A 64 -1.04 -13.51 4.90
N PRO A 65 -0.65 -14.69 5.40
CA PRO A 65 0.38 -15.52 4.77
C PRO A 65 -0.10 -16.19 3.46
N ALA A 66 -1.38 -16.05 3.09
CA ALA A 66 -1.98 -16.77 1.96
C ALA A 66 -1.49 -16.32 0.57
N ASP A 67 -0.86 -15.15 0.46
CA ASP A 67 -0.28 -14.65 -0.81
C ASP A 67 1.25 -14.78 -0.89
N ALA A 68 1.90 -15.32 0.15
CA ALA A 68 3.33 -15.62 0.12
C ALA A 68 3.65 -16.91 -0.65
N GLU A 69 2.66 -17.77 -0.92
CA GLU A 69 2.91 -19.08 -1.54
C GLU A 69 3.00 -19.04 -3.07
N VAL A 70 2.32 -18.10 -3.76
CA VAL A 70 2.32 -18.08 -5.24
C VAL A 70 3.55 -17.38 -5.83
N ALA A 71 4.33 -16.64 -5.03
CA ALA A 71 5.59 -16.03 -5.45
C ALA A 71 6.85 -16.83 -5.01
N SER A 72 6.67 -17.98 -4.35
CA SER A 72 7.77 -18.82 -3.85
C SER A 72 7.78 -20.23 -4.47
N SER A 73 7.50 -20.34 -5.76
CA SER A 73 7.79 -21.57 -6.52
C SER A 73 8.89 -21.45 -7.57
N ASP A 74 9.52 -20.27 -7.75
CA ASP A 74 10.55 -20.06 -8.80
C ASP A 74 12.00 -19.96 -8.29
N VAL A 75 12.32 -20.51 -7.12
CA VAL A 75 13.74 -20.69 -6.70
C VAL A 75 13.99 -22.12 -6.24
N ARG A 76 13.60 -23.12 -7.05
CA ARG A 76 14.15 -24.49 -6.96
C ARG A 76 14.18 -25.21 -8.32
N LEU A 77 15.05 -24.77 -9.23
CA LEU A 77 15.75 -25.61 -10.22
C LEU A 77 16.80 -24.69 -10.87
N THR A 78 18.11 -24.89 -10.74
CA THR A 78 18.85 -26.02 -11.31
C THR A 78 20.26 -26.05 -10.70
N ALA A 79 20.68 -27.26 -10.35
CA ALA A 79 22.03 -27.63 -9.92
C ALA A 79 23.00 -27.73 -11.10
#